data_AF-A0A6L4WZB0-F1
#
_entry.id   AF-A0A6L4WZB0-F1
#
_cell.length_a   1.000
_cell.length_b   1.000
_cell.length_c   1.000
_cell.angle_alpha   90.00
_cell.angle_beta   90.00
_cell.angle_gamma   90.00
#
_symmetry.space_group_name_H-M   'P 1'
#
loop_
_entity.id
_entity.type
_entity.pdbx_description
1 polymer ?
#
loop_
_entity_poly.entity_id
_entity_poly.type
_entity_poly.pdbx_seq_one_letter_code
_entity_poly.pdbx_strand_id
1 'polypeptide(L)'
;MLVASCVFAILAGLLHVLIFVLESFRWTDSKTMKIFSIASAKEAEATKEMAYNQGFYNLFLGVMALVGAVTVLAGHHTVGITLMAAGTLSMALAAMVLFAGSPDKRGAAAKQFAFPALALVFLLISFVL
;
A
#
# COMPACT_ATOMS: atom_id res chain seq x y z
N MET A 1 8.73 4.52 -20.01
CA MET A 1 7.67 4.04 -19.08
C MET A 1 7.88 4.45 -17.61
N LEU A 2 9.02 5.06 -17.26
CA LEU A 2 9.34 5.42 -15.87
C LEU A 2 8.37 6.42 -15.23
N VAL A 3 7.89 7.43 -15.98
CA VAL A 3 6.89 8.38 -15.48
C VAL A 3 5.58 7.68 -15.10
N ALA A 4 5.11 6.73 -15.91
CA ALA A 4 3.92 5.93 -15.59
C ALA A 4 4.13 5.10 -14.31
N SER A 5 5.32 4.49 -14.15
CA SER A 5 5.70 3.80 -12.91
C SER A 5 5.60 4.73 -11.69
N CYS A 6 6.14 5.95 -11.79
CA CYS A 6 6.07 6.95 -10.72
C CYS A 6 4.62 7.32 -10.37
N VAL A 7 3.75 7.51 -11.38
CA VAL A 7 2.33 7.81 -11.16
C VAL A 7 1.66 6.68 -10.37
N PHE A 8 1.86 5.42 -10.77
CA PHE A 8 1.27 4.28 -10.04
C PHE A 8 1.86 4.09 -8.65
N ALA A 9 3.16 4.37 -8.46
CA ALA A 9 3.77 4.34 -7.13
C ALA A 9 3.20 5.42 -6.21
N ILE A 10 2.94 6.62 -6.73
CA ILE A 10 2.28 7.70 -5.99
C ILE A 10 0.86 7.28 -5.60
N LEU A 11 0.08 6.73 -6.54
CA LEU A 11 -1.27 6.23 -6.25
C LEU A 11 -1.25 5.11 -5.20
N ALA A 12 -0.29 4.19 -5.27
CA ALA A 12 -0.09 3.14 -4.27
C ALA A 12 0.22 3.74 -2.89
N GLY A 13 1.13 4.72 -2.83
CA GLY A 13 1.49 5.39 -1.58
C GLY A 13 0.32 6.15 -0.97
N LEU A 14 -0.45 6.89 -1.77
CA LEU A 14 -1.65 7.60 -1.31
C LEU A 14 -2.73 6.64 -0.80
N LEU A 15 -2.92 5.48 -1.46
CA LEU A 15 -3.80 4.44 -0.96
C LEU A 15 -3.36 3.93 0.42
N HIS A 16 -2.06 3.76 0.64
CA HIS A 16 -1.54 3.30 1.94
C HIS A 16 -1.63 4.38 3.03
N VAL A 17 -1.52 5.67 2.67
CA VAL A 17 -1.86 6.77 3.59
C VAL A 17 -3.33 6.74 3.98
N LEU A 18 -4.23 6.45 3.04
CA LEU A 18 -5.65 6.25 3.35
C LEU A 18 -5.87 5.05 4.29
N ILE A 19 -5.21 3.92 4.01
CA ILE A 19 -5.27 2.72 4.86
C ILE A 19 -4.77 3.03 6.28
N PHE A 20 -3.64 3.73 6.40
CA PHE A 20 -3.12 4.23 7.67
C PHE A 20 -4.17 5.02 8.45
N VAL A 21 -4.90 5.93 7.79
CA VAL A 21 -5.95 6.71 8.45
C VAL A 21 -7.08 5.82 8.94
N LEU A 22 -7.49 4.84 8.13
CA LEU A 22 -8.53 3.89 8.51
C LEU A 22 -8.10 3.03 9.70
N GLU A 23 -6.89 2.47 9.67
CA GLU A 23 -6.38 1.56 10.70
C GLU A 23 -5.99 2.26 12.00
N SER A 24 -5.45 3.48 11.93
CA SER A 24 -4.90 4.17 13.11
C SER A 24 -5.91 5.07 13.82
N PHE A 25 -6.82 5.70 13.07
CA PHE A 25 -7.73 6.71 13.64
C PHE A 25 -9.20 6.30 13.56
N ARG A 26 -9.58 5.46 12.60
CA ARG A 26 -10.99 5.18 12.29
C ARG A 26 -11.35 3.71 12.38
N TRP A 27 -10.55 2.91 13.08
CA TRP A 27 -10.70 1.45 13.09
C TRP A 27 -12.09 0.99 13.55
N THR A 28 -12.65 1.68 14.54
CA THR A 28 -13.93 1.37 15.18
C THR A 28 -15.12 2.05 14.49
N ASP A 29 -14.89 2.81 13.41
CA ASP A 29 -15.97 3.37 12.60
C ASP A 29 -16.69 2.25 11.82
N SER A 30 -18.02 2.29 11.78
CA SER A 30 -18.84 1.29 11.06
C SER A 30 -18.46 1.12 9.58
N LYS A 31 -18.04 2.20 8.91
CA LYS A 31 -17.55 2.17 7.52
C LYS A 31 -16.23 1.43 7.40
N THR A 32 -15.28 1.67 8.31
CA THR A 32 -13.99 1.00 8.34
C THR A 32 -14.17 -0.48 8.65
N MET A 33 -14.97 -0.80 9.67
CA MET A 33 -15.29 -2.19 10.02
C MET A 33 -15.84 -2.96 8.82
N LYS A 34 -16.72 -2.34 8.01
CA LYS A 34 -17.23 -2.95 6.77
C LYS A 34 -16.16 -3.16 5.70
N ILE A 35 -15.20 -2.25 5.57
CA ILE A 35 -14.08 -2.37 4.62
C ILE A 35 -13.15 -3.53 5.01
N PHE A 36 -12.89 -3.71 6.31
CA PHE A 36 -11.97 -4.70 6.86
C PHE A 36 -12.65 -6.02 7.28
N SER A 37 -13.94 -6.19 6.94
CA SER A 37 -14.75 -7.38 7.27
C SER A 37 -14.80 -7.69 8.78
N ILE A 38 -14.82 -6.67 9.64
CA ILE A 38 -14.90 -6.82 11.10
C ILE A 38 -16.36 -7.03 11.52
N ALA A 39 -16.65 -8.12 12.23
CA ALA A 39 -18.02 -8.57 12.46
C ALA A 39 -18.73 -7.85 13.61
N SER A 40 -17.98 -7.27 14.56
CA SER A 40 -18.58 -6.62 15.74
C SER A 40 -17.73 -5.48 16.29
N ALA A 41 -18.37 -4.56 17.03
CA ALA A 41 -17.66 -3.50 17.74
C ALA A 41 -16.69 -4.06 18.80
N LYS A 42 -17.03 -5.18 19.44
CA LYS A 42 -16.15 -5.87 20.39
C LYS A 42 -14.87 -6.36 19.73
N GLU A 43 -14.96 -6.94 18.53
CA GLU A 43 -13.81 -7.35 17.75
C GLU A 43 -12.96 -6.15 17.30
N ALA A 44 -13.62 -5.07 16.87
CA ALA A 44 -12.93 -3.84 16.48
C ALA A 44 -12.11 -3.27 17.66
N GLU A 45 -12.70 -3.15 18.84
CA GLU A 45 -11.97 -2.68 20.04
C GLU A 45 -10.84 -3.63 20.43
N ALA A 46 -11.07 -4.95 20.38
CA ALA A 46 -10.04 -5.94 20.72
C ALA A 46 -8.83 -5.95 19.77
N THR A 47 -9.01 -5.50 18.53
CA THR A 47 -7.95 -5.47 17.49
C THR A 47 -7.39 -4.08 17.22
N LYS A 48 -7.91 -3.05 17.90
CA LYS A 48 -7.57 -1.64 17.67
C LYS A 48 -6.08 -1.32 17.80
N GLU A 49 -5.42 -1.87 18.81
CA GLU A 49 -3.99 -1.64 19.02
C GLU A 49 -3.14 -2.29 17.92
N MET A 50 -3.50 -3.51 17.50
CA MET A 50 -2.84 -4.19 16.39
C MET A 50 -3.05 -3.43 15.08
N ALA A 51 -4.27 -2.96 14.81
CA ALA A 51 -4.59 -2.15 13.64
C ALA A 51 -3.81 -0.84 13.64
N TYR A 52 -3.71 -0.15 14.78
CA TYR A 52 -2.92 1.06 14.91
C TYR A 52 -1.47 0.83 14.48
N ASN A 53 -0.83 -0.23 14.98
CA ASN A 53 0.53 -0.57 14.59
C ASN A 53 0.65 -0.91 13.08
N GLN A 54 -0.28 -1.70 12.54
CA GLN A 54 -0.35 -2.00 11.11
C GLN A 54 -0.50 -0.76 10.24
N GLY A 55 -1.30 0.21 10.70
CA GLY A 55 -1.46 1.50 10.03
C GLY A 55 -0.13 2.21 9.85
N PHE A 56 0.73 2.24 10.86
CA PHE A 56 2.05 2.86 10.75
C PHE A 56 3.01 2.10 9.83
N TYR A 57 2.97 0.75 9.82
CA TYR A 57 3.71 -0.02 8.82
C TYR A 57 3.27 0.35 7.40
N ASN A 58 1.95 0.41 7.15
CA ASN A 58 1.39 0.82 5.87
C ASN A 58 1.79 2.26 5.50
N LEU A 59 1.77 3.19 6.46
CA LEU A 59 2.23 4.56 6.26
C LEU A 59 3.69 4.60 5.79
N PHE A 60 4.59 3.90 6.47
CA PHE A 60 6.01 3.94 6.14
C PHE A 60 6.31 3.31 4.77
N LEU A 61 5.61 2.24 4.39
CA LEU A 61 5.67 1.72 3.02
C LEU A 61 5.19 2.77 2.01
N GLY A 62 4.07 3.44 2.32
CA GLY A 62 3.51 4.51 1.50
C GLY A 62 4.48 5.68 1.30
N VAL A 63 5.09 6.15 2.39
CA VAL A 63 6.12 7.21 2.37
C VAL A 63 7.32 6.79 1.54
N MET A 64 7.81 5.56 1.69
CA MET A 64 8.92 5.05 0.90
C MET A 64 8.63 5.09 -0.61
N ALA A 65 7.43 4.67 -1.02
CA ALA A 65 7.00 4.73 -2.41
C ALA A 65 6.88 6.17 -2.93
N LEU A 66 6.27 7.07 -2.14
CA LEU A 66 6.08 8.48 -2.49
C LEU A 66 7.40 9.23 -2.62
N VAL A 67 8.27 9.12 -1.61
CA VAL A 67 9.59 9.75 -1.61
C VAL A 67 10.43 9.19 -2.75
N GLY A 68 10.38 7.88 -2.99
CA GLY A 68 11.05 7.25 -4.13
C GLY A 68 10.62 7.86 -5.46
N ALA A 69 9.31 7.91 -5.72
CA ALA A 69 8.76 8.48 -6.96
C ALA A 69 9.13 9.96 -7.14
N VAL A 70 9.01 10.79 -6.10
CA VAL A 70 9.42 12.21 -6.16
C VAL A 70 10.91 12.34 -6.44
N THR A 71 11.73 11.50 -5.82
CA THR A 71 13.19 11.48 -6.01
C THR A 71 13.56 11.08 -7.45
N VAL A 72 12.84 10.14 -8.07
CA VAL A 72 12.98 9.83 -9.49
C VAL A 72 12.64 11.05 -10.35
N LEU A 73 11.51 11.71 -10.09
CA LEU A 73 11.07 12.88 -10.84
C LEU A 73 12.00 14.09 -10.68
N ALA A 74 12.76 14.15 -9.58
CA ALA A 74 13.82 15.13 -9.35
C ALA A 74 15.16 14.78 -10.03
N GLY A 75 15.24 13.67 -10.77
CA GLY A 75 16.43 13.24 -11.52
C GLY A 75 17.38 12.32 -10.76
N HIS A 76 17.11 11.99 -9.49
CA HIS A 76 17.95 11.09 -8.69
C HIS A 76 17.52 9.63 -8.86
N HIS A 77 17.73 9.08 -10.06
CA HIS A 77 17.12 7.82 -10.47
C HIS A 77 17.48 6.61 -9.59
N THR A 78 18.75 6.40 -9.24
CA THR A 78 19.15 5.22 -8.46
C THR A 78 18.45 5.18 -7.11
N VAL A 79 18.55 6.26 -6.32
CA VAL A 79 17.92 6.35 -5.00
C VAL A 79 16.40 6.28 -5.12
N GLY A 80 15.83 7.05 -6.05
CA GLY A 80 14.38 7.11 -6.24
C GLY A 80 13.78 5.76 -6.64
N ILE A 81 14.38 5.07 -7.61
CA ILE A 81 13.93 3.75 -8.06
C ILE A 81 14.08 2.72 -6.94
N THR A 82 15.19 2.71 -6.21
CA THR A 82 15.38 1.76 -5.10
C THR A 82 14.31 1.92 -4.03
N LEU A 83 14.04 3.15 -3.57
CA LEU A 83 13.00 3.41 -2.57
C LEU A 83 11.60 3.08 -3.11
N MET A 84 11.29 3.54 -4.33
CA MET A 84 10.00 3.30 -4.97
C MET A 84 9.72 1.79 -5.13
N ALA A 85 10.70 1.05 -5.65
CA ALA A 85 10.60 -0.40 -5.84
C ALA A 85 10.50 -1.13 -4.50
N ALA A 86 11.31 -0.77 -3.50
CA ALA A 86 11.25 -1.39 -2.18
C ALA A 86 9.85 -1.23 -1.54
N GLY A 87 9.31 -0.01 -1.54
CA GLY A 87 7.97 0.25 -1.01
C GLY A 87 6.88 -0.54 -1.76
N THR A 88 6.82 -0.38 -3.08
CA THR A 88 5.79 -1.02 -3.92
C THR A 88 5.89 -2.55 -3.96
N LEU A 89 7.10 -3.12 -3.96
CA LEU A 89 7.30 -4.58 -3.89
C LEU A 89 6.80 -5.13 -2.57
N SER A 90 7.15 -4.51 -1.44
CA SER A 90 6.63 -4.91 -0.13
C SER A 90 5.10 -4.87 -0.08
N MET A 91 4.47 -3.82 -0.60
CA MET A 91 3.00 -3.73 -0.68
C MET A 91 2.39 -4.86 -1.53
N ALA A 92 2.95 -5.10 -2.72
CA ALA A 92 2.46 -6.15 -3.63
C ALA A 92 2.61 -7.55 -3.01
N LEU A 93 3.76 -7.85 -2.41
CA LEU A 93 4.00 -9.11 -1.71
C LEU A 93 3.05 -9.29 -0.52
N ALA A 94 2.87 -8.26 0.31
CA ALA A 94 1.94 -8.30 1.44
C ALA A 94 0.48 -8.52 0.98
N ALA A 95 0.06 -7.86 -0.10
CA ALA A 95 -1.25 -8.07 -0.70
C ALA A 95 -1.44 -9.51 -1.21
N MET A 96 -0.40 -10.13 -1.77
CA MET A 96 -0.46 -11.55 -2.16
C MET A 96 -0.58 -12.49 -0.95
N VAL A 97 0.14 -12.22 0.14
CA VAL A 97 0.00 -12.96 1.40
C VAL A 97 -1.43 -12.85 1.95
N LEU A 98 -1.99 -11.63 1.96
CA LEU A 98 -3.38 -11.39 2.38
C LEU A 98 -4.39 -12.13 1.49
N PHE A 99 -4.19 -12.09 0.17
CA PHE A 99 -5.07 -12.77 -0.79
C PHE A 99 -5.06 -14.30 -0.59
N ALA A 100 -3.90 -14.88 -0.30
CA ALA A 100 -3.74 -16.30 -0.05
C ALA A 100 -4.31 -16.71 1.31
N GLY A 101 -4.08 -15.91 2.35
CA GLY A 101 -4.40 -16.24 3.75
C GLY A 101 -5.81 -15.88 4.21
N SER A 102 -6.51 -14.95 3.55
CA SER A 102 -7.82 -14.45 4.03
C SER A 102 -8.85 -14.36 2.90
N PRO A 103 -9.63 -15.43 2.66
CA PRO A 103 -10.62 -15.48 1.57
C PRO A 103 -11.64 -14.34 1.58
N ASP A 104 -12.09 -13.93 2.77
CA ASP A 104 -13.02 -12.83 3.01
C ASP A 104 -12.43 -11.44 2.71
N LYS A 105 -11.09 -11.34 2.60
CA LYS A 105 -10.36 -10.08 2.35
C LYS A 105 -9.74 -10.01 0.95
N ARG A 106 -9.99 -11.00 0.08
CA ARG A 106 -9.42 -11.05 -1.28
C ARG A 106 -9.74 -9.81 -2.12
N GLY A 107 -10.93 -9.24 -1.96
CA GLY A 107 -11.31 -8.00 -2.65
C GLY A 107 -10.50 -6.78 -2.19
N ALA A 108 -10.16 -6.70 -0.90
CA ALA A 108 -9.28 -5.66 -0.37
C ALA A 108 -7.84 -5.89 -0.81
N ALA A 109 -7.37 -7.14 -0.76
CA ALA A 109 -6.04 -7.53 -1.23
C ALA A 109 -5.81 -7.16 -2.70
N ALA A 110 -6.77 -7.44 -3.59
CA ALA A 110 -6.67 -7.08 -5.00
C ALA A 110 -6.53 -5.56 -5.23
N LYS A 111 -7.26 -4.73 -4.45
CA LYS A 111 -7.16 -3.27 -4.52
C LYS A 111 -5.80 -2.77 -4.02
N GLN A 112 -5.27 -3.38 -2.97
CA GLN A 112 -3.94 -3.06 -2.43
C GLN A 112 -2.81 -3.54 -3.36
N PHE A 113 -3.03 -4.58 -4.16
CA PHE A 113 -2.06 -5.11 -5.12
C PHE A 113 -1.95 -4.28 -6.41
N ALA A 114 -3.09 -3.77 -6.91
CA ALA A 114 -3.17 -3.25 -8.28
C ALA A 114 -2.17 -2.12 -8.59
N PHE A 115 -2.19 -1.02 -7.83
CA PHE A 115 -1.29 0.10 -8.06
C PHE A 115 0.21 -0.24 -7.85
N PRO A 116 0.64 -0.90 -6.76
CA PRO A 116 2.04 -1.25 -6.61
C PRO A 116 2.52 -2.25 -7.67
N ALA A 117 1.70 -3.23 -8.08
CA ALA A 117 2.06 -4.16 -9.15
C ALA A 117 2.24 -3.43 -10.49
N LEU A 118 1.32 -2.52 -10.84
CA LEU A 118 1.45 -1.71 -12.05
C LEU A 118 2.70 -0.83 -12.01
N ALA A 119 3.02 -0.23 -10.86
CA ALA A 119 4.25 0.55 -10.70
C ALA A 119 5.51 -0.29 -11.02
N LEU A 120 5.58 -1.52 -10.50
CA LEU A 120 6.69 -2.45 -10.74
C LEU A 120 6.75 -2.90 -12.21
N VAL A 121 5.60 -3.21 -12.83
CA VAL A 121 5.55 -3.61 -14.25
C VAL A 121 6.05 -2.48 -15.14
N PHE A 122 5.57 -1.24 -14.97
CA PHE A 122 6.03 -0.10 -15.74
C PHE A 122 7.50 0.25 -15.48
N LEU A 123 7.99 0.00 -14.26
CA LEU A 123 9.41 0.14 -13.93
C LEU A 123 10.25 -0.88 -14.74
N LEU A 124 9.87 -2.15 -14.73
CA LEU A 124 10.56 -3.19 -15.50
C LEU A 124 10.56 -2.88 -16.99
N ILE A 125 9.41 -2.46 -17.55
CA ILE A 125 9.32 -2.08 -18.96
C ILE A 125 10.26 -0.89 -19.26
N SER A 126 10.40 0.07 -18.33
CA SER A 126 11.27 1.24 -18.54
C SER A 126 12.78 0.92 -18.61
N PHE A 127 13.19 -0.27 -18.18
CA PHE A 127 14.57 -0.74 -18.34
C PHE A 127 14.80 -1.52 -19.63
N VAL A 128 13.73 -1.96 -20.29
CA VAL A 128 13.79 -2.80 -21.50
C VAL A 128 13.48 -2.00 -22.77
N LEU A 129 12.63 -0.96 -22.65
CA LEU A 129 12.18 -0.07 -23.73
C LEU A 129 12.49 1.39 -23.40
#